data_AF-A0A7V5DKV3-F1
#
_entry.id   AF-A0A7V5DKV3-F1
#
_cell.length_a   1.000
_cell.length_b   1.000
_cell.length_c   1.000
_cell.angle_alpha   90.00
_cell.angle_beta   90.00
_cell.angle_gamma   90.00
#
_symmetry.space_group_name_H-M   'P 1'
#
loop_
_entity.id
_entity.type
_entity.pdbx_description
1 polymer ?
#
loop_
_entity_poly.entity_id
_entity_poly.type
_entity_poly.pdbx_seq_one_letter_code
_entity_poly.pdbx_strand_id
1 'polypeptide(L)'
;MGEAGGSTREARSNDVPCVFEFNYDPFEVLDASADTRIQEYLVAHEKFEAIWRDEVSFLFAPTGGGKSAFRARLADACRAGEDGRKVFPIVYMLPESVVLAPEPQRLSAHLRAIAQAAAFELFLHLAYRPYQFVSLDADTRQTVRALLEQGLPQPLDYLLEQLGPREKLDPEARLRALAQSYDPGAVWLSPPSERSLDEFRRTLEETPLPQERHEQEDPIAPWLDLLIGKLQFQAVYLLLDGVDAYPETIANPENALALLRPLLEQAEGWREQRLFVKAFLPTEMKTLVERAFPLLTSRDNVVIIEWSRDSLLELLRRRVAAATSTEHASLDMIAEPGFRGVDLRVVRAVEPLPREVLAFTRRMLYSMRQRAGASGKLSPEDFEAALRWYETDRHKKQP
;
A
#
# COMPACT_ATOMS: atom_id res chain seq x y z
N MET A 1 -20.34 -20.01 58.29
CA MET A 1 -19.76 -21.00 57.35
C MET A 1 -20.40 -20.74 56.00
N GLY A 2 -19.62 -20.32 55.02
CA GLY A 2 -20.08 -19.91 53.69
C GLY A 2 -19.03 -19.02 53.05
N GLU A 3 -18.23 -19.61 52.18
CA GLU A 3 -16.91 -19.18 51.73
C GLU A 3 -16.93 -18.00 50.76
N ALA A 4 -15.86 -17.20 50.85
CA ALA A 4 -15.51 -16.13 49.94
C ALA A 4 -14.88 -16.69 48.65
N GLY A 5 -15.49 -16.40 47.50
CA GLY A 5 -14.91 -16.66 46.18
C GLY A 5 -14.24 -15.41 45.62
N GLY A 6 -12.94 -15.25 45.90
CA GLY A 6 -12.08 -14.31 45.19
C GLY A 6 -11.62 -14.91 43.87
N SER A 7 -12.08 -14.35 42.75
CA SER A 7 -11.57 -14.68 41.42
C SER A 7 -10.54 -13.63 41.00
N THR A 8 -9.27 -13.97 41.21
CA THR A 8 -8.11 -13.31 40.61
C THR A 8 -8.15 -13.52 39.09
N ARG A 9 -8.34 -12.42 38.34
CA ARG A 9 -8.06 -12.38 36.90
C ARG A 9 -6.56 -12.54 36.69
N GLU A 10 -6.19 -13.61 36.00
CA GLU A 10 -4.85 -13.81 35.43
C GLU A 10 -4.50 -12.65 34.50
N ALA A 11 -3.54 -11.84 34.93
CA ALA A 11 -2.78 -10.98 34.04
C ALA A 11 -1.88 -11.88 33.17
N ARG A 12 -2.20 -12.00 31.89
CA ARG A 12 -1.21 -12.41 30.88
C ARG A 12 -0.28 -11.22 30.67
N SER A 13 0.78 -11.17 31.47
CA SER A 13 1.92 -10.28 31.33
C SER A 13 3.17 -11.12 31.60
N ASN A 14 3.65 -11.81 30.57
CA ASN A 14 5.02 -12.30 30.52
C ASN A 14 5.85 -11.34 29.66
N ASP A 15 5.88 -10.06 30.06
CA ASP A 15 6.89 -9.12 29.61
C ASP A 15 8.07 -9.23 30.58
N VAL A 16 9.01 -10.09 30.21
CA VAL A 16 10.37 -10.03 30.73
C VAL A 16 11.10 -9.01 29.85
N PRO A 17 11.65 -7.92 30.41
CA PRO A 17 12.21 -6.84 29.61
C PRO A 17 13.40 -7.35 28.79
N CYS A 18 13.27 -7.26 27.47
CA CYS A 18 14.39 -7.51 26.57
C CYS A 18 15.36 -6.32 26.66
N VAL A 19 16.67 -6.57 26.65
CA VAL A 19 17.71 -5.52 26.70
C VAL A 19 17.69 -4.64 25.43
N PHE A 20 16.95 -5.05 24.38
CA PHE A 20 16.59 -4.24 23.23
C PHE A 20 15.18 -4.62 22.75
N GLU A 21 14.16 -3.87 23.18
CA GLU A 21 12.79 -4.06 22.70
C GLU A 21 12.58 -3.27 21.42
N PHE A 22 12.51 -3.98 20.30
CA PHE A 22 11.71 -3.47 19.21
C PHE A 22 10.27 -3.33 19.72
N ASN A 23 9.67 -2.15 19.54
CA ASN A 23 8.27 -1.91 19.90
C ASN A 23 7.29 -2.84 19.13
N TYR A 24 7.76 -3.47 18.05
CA TYR A 24 7.08 -4.43 17.17
C TYR A 24 8.13 -5.12 16.29
N ASP A 25 7.84 -6.24 15.63
CA ASP A 25 8.79 -6.88 14.72
C ASP A 25 8.77 -6.18 13.33
N PRO A 26 9.80 -5.39 12.95
CA PRO A 26 9.77 -4.67 11.69
C PRO A 26 10.14 -5.55 10.49
N PHE A 27 10.35 -6.85 10.67
CA PHE A 27 10.70 -7.80 9.61
C PHE A 27 9.66 -8.92 9.44
N GLU A 28 8.55 -8.85 10.18
CA GLU A 28 7.49 -9.86 10.16
C GLU A 28 6.81 -9.94 8.78
N VAL A 29 6.44 -8.79 8.24
CA VAL A 29 5.73 -8.68 6.96
C VAL A 29 6.73 -8.45 5.82
N LEU A 30 6.78 -9.40 4.88
CA LEU A 30 7.66 -9.35 3.71
C LEU A 30 6.98 -8.75 2.47
N ASP A 31 5.65 -8.75 2.47
CA ASP A 31 4.84 -8.19 1.40
C ASP A 31 4.46 -6.75 1.74
N ALA A 32 5.01 -5.80 0.98
CA ALA A 32 4.74 -4.38 1.18
C ALA A 32 3.26 -4.01 1.02
N SER A 33 2.47 -4.80 0.27
CA SER A 33 1.03 -4.57 0.14
C SER A 33 0.25 -4.92 1.41
N ALA A 34 0.79 -5.80 2.27
CA ALA A 34 0.19 -6.23 3.53
C ALA A 34 0.80 -5.50 4.76
N ASP A 35 1.84 -4.69 4.55
CA ASP A 35 2.62 -4.09 5.62
C ASP A 35 2.01 -2.74 6.04
N THR A 36 1.35 -2.72 7.19
CA THR A 36 0.63 -1.54 7.69
C THR A 36 1.50 -0.38 8.11
N ARG A 37 2.82 -0.60 8.16
CA ARG A 37 3.82 0.38 8.59
C ARG A 37 4.78 0.76 7.48
N ILE A 38 4.52 0.33 6.24
CA ILE A 38 5.42 0.52 5.10
C ILE A 38 5.92 1.96 4.96
N GLN A 39 5.06 2.95 5.23
CA GLN A 39 5.35 4.38 5.12
C GLN A 39 6.45 4.85 6.08
N GLU A 40 6.63 4.20 7.24
CA GLU A 40 7.61 4.60 8.26
C GLU A 40 9.06 4.35 7.84
N TYR A 41 9.28 3.51 6.83
CA TYR A 41 10.63 3.11 6.40
C TYR A 41 10.77 3.00 4.88
N LEU A 42 9.93 3.73 4.12
CA LEU A 42 10.15 3.91 2.69
C LEU A 42 11.53 4.52 2.44
N VAL A 43 12.24 3.98 1.46
CA VAL A 43 13.55 4.49 1.03
C VAL A 43 13.32 5.42 -0.16
N ALA A 44 13.88 6.63 -0.08
CA ALA A 44 13.85 7.55 -1.20
C ALA A 44 14.63 6.95 -2.38
N HIS A 45 14.06 7.06 -3.58
CA HIS A 45 14.70 6.57 -4.79
C HIS A 45 14.72 7.67 -5.85
N GLU A 46 15.87 7.85 -6.49
CA GLU A 46 16.07 8.88 -7.54
C GLU A 46 15.07 8.76 -8.71
N LYS A 47 14.51 7.57 -8.91
CA LYS A 47 13.51 7.31 -9.97
C LYS A 47 12.09 7.73 -9.60
N PHE A 48 11.85 8.19 -8.37
CA PHE A 48 10.52 8.61 -7.95
C PHE A 48 9.98 9.76 -8.82
N GLU A 49 10.84 10.72 -9.17
CA GLU A 49 10.47 11.86 -10.03
C GLU A 49 9.90 11.46 -11.38
N ALA A 50 10.41 10.37 -11.99
CA ALA A 50 9.92 9.92 -13.29
C ALA A 50 8.46 9.45 -13.23
N ILE A 51 8.07 8.84 -12.11
CA ILE A 51 6.71 8.33 -11.90
C ILE A 51 5.76 9.43 -11.40
N TRP A 52 6.27 10.45 -10.70
CA TRP A 52 5.51 11.58 -10.17
C TRP A 52 5.00 12.57 -11.23
N ARG A 53 5.42 12.44 -12.49
CA ARG A 53 5.01 13.32 -13.61
C ARG A 53 3.57 13.05 -14.06
N ASP A 54 2.93 14.01 -14.72
CA ASP A 54 1.61 13.86 -15.34
C ASP A 54 1.71 13.15 -16.70
N GLU A 55 2.19 11.91 -16.67
CA GLU A 55 2.33 11.02 -17.84
C GLU A 55 1.99 9.57 -17.47
N VAL A 56 1.66 8.75 -18.47
CA VAL A 56 1.59 7.31 -18.27
C VAL A 56 3.00 6.79 -17.97
N SER A 57 3.16 6.01 -16.91
CA SER A 57 4.46 5.48 -16.51
C SER A 57 4.39 4.03 -16.06
N PHE A 58 5.44 3.26 -16.39
CA PHE A 58 5.62 1.87 -16.03
C PHE A 58 6.85 1.73 -15.14
N LEU A 59 6.66 1.15 -13.96
CA LEU A 59 7.73 0.71 -13.09
C LEU A 59 7.88 -0.79 -13.21
N PHE A 60 9.05 -1.26 -13.62
CA PHE A 60 9.39 -2.67 -13.71
C PHE A 60 10.34 -3.06 -12.59
N ALA A 61 10.01 -4.13 -11.88
CA ALA A 61 10.94 -4.75 -10.92
C ALA A 61 10.62 -6.24 -10.75
N PRO A 62 11.63 -7.06 -10.40
CA PRO A 62 11.41 -8.48 -10.14
C PRO A 62 10.49 -8.67 -8.93
N THR A 63 9.99 -9.89 -8.75
CA THR A 63 9.24 -10.28 -7.56
C THR A 63 10.05 -9.99 -6.30
N GLY A 64 9.46 -9.28 -5.34
CA GLY A 64 10.16 -8.83 -4.13
C GLY A 64 11.08 -7.62 -4.31
N GLY A 65 11.15 -7.04 -5.51
CA GLY A 65 11.93 -5.85 -5.85
C GLY A 65 11.33 -4.51 -5.40
N GLY A 66 10.26 -4.52 -4.60
CA GLY A 66 9.71 -3.30 -4.00
C GLY A 66 8.64 -2.54 -4.82
N LYS A 67 8.03 -3.17 -5.83
CA LYS A 67 6.93 -2.60 -6.63
C LYS A 67 5.82 -1.96 -5.78
N SER A 68 5.22 -2.76 -4.90
CA SER A 68 4.12 -2.32 -4.04
C SER A 68 4.53 -1.28 -3.00
N ALA A 69 5.79 -1.28 -2.58
CA ALA A 69 6.33 -0.23 -1.71
C ALA A 69 6.44 1.11 -2.46
N PHE A 70 6.85 1.11 -3.73
CA PHE A 70 6.84 2.30 -4.57
C PHE A 70 5.43 2.82 -4.84
N ARG A 71 4.47 1.92 -5.10
CA ARG A 71 3.05 2.28 -5.20
C ARG A 71 2.55 2.93 -3.93
N ALA A 72 2.89 2.37 -2.77
CA ALA A 72 2.53 2.93 -1.46
C ALA A 72 3.14 4.33 -1.25
N ARG A 73 4.42 4.52 -1.61
CA ARG A 73 5.10 5.84 -1.56
C ARG A 73 4.41 6.87 -2.44
N LEU A 74 4.01 6.49 -3.65
CA LEU A 74 3.33 7.38 -4.58
C LEU A 74 1.93 7.74 -4.09
N ALA A 75 1.17 6.77 -3.58
CA ALA A 75 -0.14 7.04 -2.99
C ALA A 75 -0.03 8.02 -1.81
N ASP A 76 0.97 7.83 -0.96
CA ASP A 76 1.27 8.73 0.16
C ASP A 76 1.62 10.15 -0.32
N ALA A 77 2.45 10.29 -1.37
CA ALA A 77 2.77 11.57 -1.99
C ALA A 77 1.51 12.33 -2.45
N CYS A 78 0.60 11.62 -3.12
CA CYS A 78 -0.68 12.18 -3.57
C CYS A 78 -1.53 12.65 -2.38
N ARG A 79 -1.67 11.81 -1.34
CA ARG A 79 -2.48 12.09 -0.14
C ARG A 79 -1.91 13.27 0.66
N ALA A 80 -0.59 13.31 0.82
CA ALA A 80 0.13 14.37 1.51
C ALA A 80 0.11 15.70 0.73
N GLY A 81 -0.08 15.64 -0.60
CA GLY A 81 0.01 16.80 -1.47
C GLY A 81 1.46 17.27 -1.64
N GLU A 82 2.36 16.33 -1.88
CA GLU A 82 3.78 16.60 -2.11
C GLU A 82 3.98 17.68 -3.19
N ASP A 83 4.94 18.58 -2.95
CA ASP A 83 5.17 19.80 -3.75
C ASP A 83 3.96 20.74 -3.87
N GLY A 84 2.97 20.63 -2.97
CA GLY A 84 1.75 21.45 -2.97
C GLY A 84 0.75 21.04 -4.06
N ARG A 85 0.97 19.92 -4.75
CA ARG A 85 0.08 19.44 -5.81
C ARG A 85 -1.11 18.70 -5.23
N LYS A 86 -2.30 18.92 -5.78
CA LYS A 86 -3.51 18.19 -5.41
C LYS A 86 -3.75 17.05 -6.40
N VAL A 87 -3.13 15.90 -6.18
CA VAL A 87 -3.26 14.70 -7.02
C VAL A 87 -4.11 13.66 -6.31
N PHE A 88 -5.08 13.05 -7.00
CA PHE A 88 -5.95 12.02 -6.43
C PHE A 88 -5.42 10.62 -6.81
N PRO A 89 -5.05 9.75 -5.86
CA PRO A 89 -4.55 8.41 -6.17
C PRO A 89 -5.69 7.38 -6.17
N ILE A 90 -6.00 6.77 -7.30
CA ILE A 90 -6.85 5.58 -7.35
C ILE A 90 -5.96 4.36 -7.16
N VAL A 91 -5.99 3.74 -5.97
CA VAL A 91 -5.23 2.52 -5.68
C VAL A 91 -5.94 1.31 -6.30
N TYR A 92 -5.45 0.88 -7.46
CA TYR A 92 -6.02 -0.22 -8.21
C TYR A 92 -5.18 -1.48 -8.02
N MET A 93 -5.59 -2.31 -7.06
CA MET A 93 -5.13 -3.69 -6.96
C MET A 93 -5.98 -4.53 -7.90
N LEU A 94 -5.36 -5.21 -8.86
CA LEU A 94 -6.07 -6.09 -9.80
C LEU A 94 -6.98 -7.05 -9.02
N PRO A 95 -8.33 -6.98 -9.17
CA PRO A 95 -9.21 -7.83 -8.39
C PRO A 95 -9.51 -9.14 -9.13
N GLU A 96 -9.89 -10.16 -8.35
CA GLU A 96 -10.22 -11.49 -8.88
C GLU A 96 -11.38 -11.44 -9.88
N SER A 97 -12.33 -10.52 -9.69
CA SER A 97 -13.46 -10.31 -10.60
C SER A 97 -13.04 -9.93 -12.02
N VAL A 98 -11.87 -9.30 -12.20
CA VAL A 98 -11.30 -8.98 -13.52
C VAL A 98 -10.57 -10.19 -14.10
N VAL A 99 -9.83 -10.93 -13.26
CA VAL A 99 -9.12 -12.15 -13.67
C VAL A 99 -10.10 -13.19 -14.21
N LEU A 100 -11.23 -13.36 -13.52
CA LEU A 100 -12.29 -14.30 -13.90
C LEU A 100 -13.18 -13.80 -15.05
N ALA A 101 -13.12 -12.51 -15.41
CA ALA A 101 -13.97 -11.95 -16.45
C ALA A 101 -13.52 -12.42 -17.86
N PRO A 102 -14.44 -12.99 -18.66
CA PRO A 102 -14.16 -13.32 -20.06
C PRO A 102 -14.15 -12.05 -20.93
N GLU A 103 -13.50 -12.14 -22.10
CA GLU A 103 -13.72 -11.15 -23.16
C GLU A 103 -15.14 -11.31 -23.74
N PRO A 104 -15.87 -10.21 -24.03
CA PRO A 104 -15.47 -8.79 -24.01
C PRO A 104 -15.76 -8.05 -22.68
N GLN A 105 -16.18 -8.74 -21.63
CA GLN A 105 -16.67 -8.12 -20.38
C GLN A 105 -15.53 -7.60 -19.48
N ARG A 106 -14.28 -7.92 -19.82
CA ARG A 106 -13.10 -7.59 -19.02
C ARG A 106 -12.89 -6.10 -18.84
N LEU A 107 -13.06 -5.30 -19.89
CA LEU A 107 -12.97 -3.85 -19.77
C LEU A 107 -14.01 -3.32 -18.76
N SER A 108 -15.27 -3.72 -18.88
CA SER A 108 -16.32 -3.32 -17.93
C SER A 108 -16.02 -3.77 -16.49
N ALA A 109 -15.37 -4.92 -16.30
CA ALA A 109 -14.90 -5.35 -14.98
C ALA A 109 -13.80 -4.43 -14.44
N HIS A 110 -12.81 -4.06 -15.27
CA HIS A 110 -11.78 -3.08 -14.92
C HIS A 110 -12.39 -1.74 -14.50
N LEU A 111 -13.26 -1.18 -15.33
CA LEU A 111 -13.84 0.14 -15.08
C LEU A 111 -14.68 0.16 -13.79
N ARG A 112 -15.43 -0.91 -13.50
CA ARG A 112 -16.15 -1.04 -12.22
C ARG A 112 -15.18 -1.10 -11.03
N ALA A 113 -14.12 -1.88 -11.13
CA ALA A 113 -13.12 -1.97 -10.05
C ALA A 113 -12.39 -0.64 -9.82
N ILE A 114 -12.12 0.13 -10.88
CA ILE A 114 -11.54 1.48 -10.78
C ILE A 114 -12.53 2.44 -10.10
N ALA A 115 -13.80 2.41 -10.47
CA ALA A 115 -14.84 3.21 -9.80
C ALA A 115 -14.96 2.84 -8.31
N GLN A 116 -14.88 1.55 -7.97
CA GLN A 116 -14.87 1.09 -6.57
C GLN A 116 -13.67 1.62 -5.79
N ALA A 117 -12.48 1.53 -6.38
CA ALA A 117 -11.25 2.08 -5.80
C ALA A 117 -11.32 3.60 -5.62
N ALA A 118 -11.83 4.32 -6.61
CA ALA A 118 -12.03 5.77 -6.54
C ALA A 118 -13.04 6.16 -5.45
N ALA A 119 -14.12 5.41 -5.29
CA ALA A 119 -15.11 5.63 -4.25
C ALA A 119 -14.53 5.47 -2.85
N PHE A 120 -13.77 4.40 -2.62
CA PHE A 120 -13.16 4.15 -1.32
C PHE A 120 -12.11 5.21 -0.98
N GLU A 121 -11.24 5.56 -1.93
CA GLU A 121 -10.25 6.61 -1.72
C GLU A 121 -10.93 7.96 -1.47
N LEU A 122 -12.00 8.30 -2.19
CA LEU A 122 -12.71 9.57 -2.02
C LEU A 122 -13.38 9.61 -0.64
N PHE A 123 -14.01 8.51 -0.23
CA PHE A 123 -14.62 8.39 1.09
C PHE A 123 -13.59 8.64 2.19
N LEU A 124 -12.44 7.96 2.15
CA LEU A 124 -11.36 8.17 3.10
C LEU A 124 -10.83 9.60 3.05
N HIS A 125 -10.58 10.15 1.87
CA HIS A 125 -10.07 11.51 1.69
C HIS A 125 -11.00 12.55 2.35
N LEU A 126 -12.31 12.45 2.13
CA LEU A 126 -13.30 13.34 2.72
C LEU A 126 -13.50 13.08 4.21
N ALA A 127 -13.39 11.83 4.67
CA ALA A 127 -13.46 11.50 6.08
C ALA A 127 -12.24 12.04 6.87
N TYR A 128 -11.04 12.02 6.27
CA TYR A 128 -9.84 12.64 6.84
C TYR A 128 -9.83 14.17 6.71
N ARG A 129 -10.54 14.73 5.72
CA ARG A 129 -10.69 16.18 5.51
C ARG A 129 -12.17 16.60 5.47
N PRO A 130 -12.94 16.43 6.57
CA PRO A 130 -14.39 16.69 6.62
C PRO A 130 -14.83 18.03 6.03
N TYR A 131 -14.07 19.08 6.30
CA TYR A 131 -14.36 20.43 5.83
C TYR A 131 -14.44 20.53 4.30
N GLN A 132 -13.72 19.68 3.56
CA GLN A 132 -13.77 19.68 2.10
C GLN A 132 -15.10 19.18 1.55
N PHE A 133 -15.83 18.32 2.28
CA PHE A 133 -17.17 17.90 1.90
C PHE A 133 -18.23 18.86 2.41
N VAL A 134 -18.12 19.28 3.67
CA VAL A 134 -19.11 20.16 4.33
C VAL A 134 -19.21 21.52 3.63
N SER A 135 -18.11 22.01 3.06
CA SER A 135 -18.07 23.29 2.33
C SER A 135 -18.59 23.23 0.88
N LEU A 136 -18.91 22.03 0.37
CA LEU A 136 -19.43 21.88 -0.98
C LEU A 136 -20.88 22.39 -1.07
N ASP A 137 -21.23 22.90 -2.24
CA ASP A 137 -22.61 23.21 -2.57
C ASP A 137 -23.48 21.95 -2.57
N ALA A 138 -24.81 22.14 -2.54
CA ALA A 138 -25.74 21.02 -2.41
C ALA A 138 -25.69 20.05 -3.62
N ASP A 139 -25.50 20.54 -4.84
CA ASP A 139 -25.42 19.70 -6.04
C ASP A 139 -24.17 18.83 -6.02
N THR A 140 -23.02 19.41 -5.67
CA THR A 140 -21.78 18.65 -5.56
C THR A 140 -21.86 17.61 -4.45
N ARG A 141 -22.48 17.92 -3.29
CA ARG A 141 -22.68 16.93 -2.21
C ARG A 141 -23.55 15.77 -2.67
N GLN A 142 -24.65 16.03 -3.39
CA GLN A 142 -25.52 14.99 -3.95
C GLN A 142 -24.75 14.11 -4.94
N THR A 143 -23.92 14.72 -5.79
CA THR A 143 -23.06 14.01 -6.74
C THR A 143 -22.10 13.07 -6.00
N VAL A 144 -21.39 13.58 -4.98
CA VAL A 144 -20.48 12.78 -4.14
C VAL A 144 -21.23 11.61 -3.52
N ARG A 145 -22.38 11.85 -2.85
CA ARG A 145 -23.15 10.79 -2.21
C ARG A 145 -23.57 9.72 -3.22
N ALA A 146 -24.10 10.11 -4.37
CA ALA A 146 -24.54 9.18 -5.40
C ALA A 146 -23.41 8.27 -5.90
N LEU A 147 -22.23 8.85 -6.17
CA LEU A 147 -21.07 8.08 -6.61
C LEU A 147 -20.53 7.16 -5.52
N LEU A 148 -20.52 7.58 -4.26
CA LEU A 148 -20.14 6.73 -3.13
C LEU A 148 -21.09 5.54 -2.97
N GLU A 149 -22.41 5.76 -3.03
CA GLU A 149 -23.42 4.70 -2.90
C GLU A 149 -23.37 3.69 -4.05
N GLN A 150 -22.99 4.14 -5.24
CA GLN A 150 -22.81 3.26 -6.40
C GLN A 150 -21.48 2.51 -6.38
N GLY A 151 -20.41 3.17 -5.93
CA GLY A 151 -19.05 2.67 -6.05
C GLY A 151 -18.55 1.90 -4.83
N LEU A 152 -19.04 2.16 -3.62
CA LEU A 152 -18.50 1.50 -2.43
C LEU A 152 -18.81 -0.01 -2.43
N PRO A 153 -17.88 -0.87 -1.99
CA PRO A 153 -18.09 -2.31 -1.93
C PRO A 153 -19.08 -2.73 -0.84
N GLN A 154 -19.38 -1.84 0.10
CA GLN A 154 -20.32 -2.02 1.20
C GLN A 154 -21.30 -0.84 1.20
N PRO A 155 -22.53 -1.01 1.73
CA PRO A 155 -23.47 0.09 1.87
C PRO A 155 -22.84 1.27 2.62
N LEU A 156 -23.07 2.49 2.13
CA LEU A 156 -22.48 3.70 2.71
C LEU A 156 -22.81 3.84 4.21
N ASP A 157 -24.05 3.54 4.59
CA ASP A 157 -24.50 3.60 5.99
C ASP A 157 -23.67 2.71 6.93
N TYR A 158 -23.24 1.54 6.45
CA TYR A 158 -22.40 0.63 7.25
C TYR A 158 -21.01 1.22 7.49
N LEU A 159 -20.43 1.86 6.47
CA LEU A 159 -19.13 2.53 6.59
C LEU A 159 -19.21 3.78 7.48
N LEU A 160 -20.31 4.53 7.39
CA LEU A 160 -20.59 5.66 8.28
C LEU A 160 -20.79 5.24 9.74
N GLU A 161 -21.41 4.08 9.97
CA GLU A 161 -21.52 3.48 11.31
C GLU A 161 -20.13 3.16 11.90
N GLN A 162 -19.20 2.66 11.08
CA GLN A 162 -17.82 2.41 11.53
C GLN A 162 -17.06 3.69 11.93
N LEU A 163 -17.40 4.83 11.30
CA LEU A 163 -16.85 6.13 11.66
C LEU A 163 -17.51 6.74 12.90
N GLY A 164 -18.66 6.22 13.37
CA GLY A 164 -19.36 6.75 14.53
C GLY A 164 -18.61 6.56 15.86
N PRO A 165 -18.92 7.36 16.90
CA PRO A 165 -18.27 7.31 18.21
C PRO A 165 -18.24 5.88 18.78
N ARG A 166 -17.06 5.42 19.22
CA ARG A 166 -16.89 4.15 19.93
C ARG A 166 -16.13 4.39 21.22
N GLU A 167 -16.62 3.85 22.34
CA GLU A 167 -16.07 4.10 23.69
C GLU A 167 -14.56 3.85 23.86
N LYS A 168 -13.94 3.08 22.94
CA LYS A 168 -12.56 2.60 23.07
C LYS A 168 -11.62 3.02 21.95
N LEU A 169 -12.09 3.72 20.91
CA LEU A 169 -11.27 4.07 19.75
C LEU A 169 -11.44 5.55 19.42
N ASP A 170 -10.33 6.26 19.34
CA ASP A 170 -10.30 7.63 18.83
C ASP A 170 -10.61 7.67 17.31
N PRO A 171 -10.86 8.85 16.72
CA PRO A 171 -11.09 9.00 15.28
C PRO A 171 -9.99 8.41 14.41
N GLU A 172 -8.73 8.58 14.81
CA GLU A 172 -7.58 8.14 14.04
C GLU A 172 -7.55 6.63 13.91
N ALA A 173 -7.72 5.91 15.02
CA ALA A 173 -7.72 4.46 15.04
C ALA A 173 -8.87 3.86 14.21
N ARG A 174 -10.06 4.49 14.23
CA ARG A 174 -11.20 4.07 13.39
C ARG A 174 -10.93 4.28 11.92
N LEU A 175 -10.49 5.48 11.54
CA LEU A 175 -10.16 5.81 10.15
C LEU A 175 -9.01 4.96 9.62
N ARG A 176 -7.99 4.71 10.45
CA ARG A 176 -6.86 3.86 10.11
C ARG A 176 -7.30 2.41 9.92
N ALA A 177 -8.12 1.87 10.81
CA ALA A 177 -8.65 0.50 10.65
C ALA A 177 -9.46 0.35 9.37
N LEU A 178 -10.29 1.34 9.05
CA LEU A 178 -11.04 1.36 7.80
C LEU A 178 -10.11 1.46 6.58
N ALA A 179 -9.16 2.39 6.59
CA ALA A 179 -8.17 2.54 5.53
C ALA A 179 -7.39 1.26 5.26
N GLN A 180 -6.91 0.61 6.32
CA GLN A 180 -6.14 -0.62 6.25
C GLN A 180 -6.95 -1.82 5.73
N SER A 181 -8.28 -1.78 5.84
CA SER A 181 -9.14 -2.81 5.23
C SER A 181 -9.14 -2.77 3.69
N TYR A 182 -8.69 -1.66 3.10
CA TYR A 182 -8.66 -1.41 1.66
C TYR A 182 -7.24 -1.32 1.09
N ASP A 183 -6.39 -0.48 1.69
CA ASP A 183 -4.96 -0.36 1.36
C ASP A 183 -4.19 -0.44 2.69
N PRO A 184 -3.63 -1.61 3.04
CA PRO A 184 -2.95 -1.80 4.32
C PRO A 184 -1.83 -0.78 4.56
N GLY A 185 -1.13 -0.37 3.49
CA GLY A 185 -0.07 0.63 3.55
C GLY A 185 -0.55 2.08 3.58
N ALA A 186 -1.86 2.32 3.69
CA ALA A 186 -2.42 3.66 3.63
C ALA A 186 -2.31 4.39 4.97
N VAL A 187 -1.70 5.57 4.91
CA VAL A 187 -1.54 6.47 6.04
C VAL A 187 -2.01 7.85 5.60
N TRP A 188 -2.82 8.48 6.43
CA TRP A 188 -3.14 9.89 6.31
C TRP A 188 -2.66 10.58 7.58
N LEU A 189 -1.95 11.68 7.38
CA LEU A 189 -1.51 12.52 8.47
C LEU A 189 -2.65 13.44 8.91
N SER A 190 -2.64 13.83 10.19
CA SER A 190 -3.59 14.80 10.75
C SER A 190 -5.05 14.32 10.71
N PRO A 191 -5.41 13.31 11.54
CA PRO A 191 -6.80 12.88 11.66
C PRO A 191 -7.71 14.04 12.09
N PRO A 192 -8.99 14.04 11.67
CA PRO A 192 -9.95 15.07 12.06
C PRO A 192 -10.31 14.97 13.55
N SER A 193 -10.86 16.04 14.09
CA SER A 193 -11.53 16.00 15.40
C SER A 193 -12.81 15.14 15.34
N GLU A 194 -13.22 14.56 16.47
CA GLU A 194 -14.50 13.84 16.58
C GLU A 194 -15.66 14.67 16.04
N ARG A 195 -15.72 15.95 16.42
CA ARG A 195 -16.78 16.87 16.01
C ARG A 195 -16.82 17.04 14.49
N SER A 196 -15.65 17.20 13.86
CA SER A 196 -15.56 17.36 12.40
C SER A 196 -15.96 16.09 11.67
N LEU A 197 -15.56 14.92 12.18
CA LEU A 197 -15.92 13.63 11.61
C LEU A 197 -17.44 13.36 11.74
N ASP A 198 -18.02 13.69 12.89
CA ASP A 198 -19.47 13.62 13.14
C ASP A 198 -20.25 14.56 12.22
N GLU A 199 -19.76 15.78 12.00
CA GLU A 199 -20.37 16.74 11.07
C GLU A 199 -20.33 16.23 9.63
N PHE A 200 -19.21 15.66 9.17
CA PHE A 200 -19.11 15.01 7.87
C PHE A 200 -20.14 13.89 7.72
N ARG A 201 -20.19 12.96 8.69
CA ARG A 201 -21.13 11.84 8.69
C ARG A 201 -22.57 12.33 8.56
N ARG A 202 -23.02 13.20 9.46
CA ARG A 202 -24.40 13.73 9.44
C ARG A 202 -24.70 14.45 8.13
N THR A 203 -23.77 15.29 7.67
CA THR A 203 -23.96 16.01 6.40
C THR A 203 -24.12 15.06 5.23
N LEU A 204 -23.36 13.97 5.19
CA LEU A 204 -23.46 12.97 4.13
C LEU A 204 -24.77 12.16 4.24
N GLU A 205 -25.18 11.77 5.45
CA GLU A 205 -26.45 11.07 5.73
C GLU A 205 -27.68 11.91 5.39
N GLU A 206 -27.63 13.22 5.61
CA GLU A 206 -28.73 14.16 5.32
C GLU A 206 -28.77 14.62 3.86
N THR A 207 -27.68 14.45 3.11
CA THR A 207 -27.62 14.84 1.69
C THR A 207 -28.56 13.95 0.87
N PRO A 208 -29.61 14.46 0.22
CA PRO A 208 -30.56 13.59 -0.48
C PRO A 208 -29.88 12.87 -1.66
N LEU A 209 -30.34 11.66 -1.97
CA LEU A 209 -29.95 11.00 -3.21
C LEU A 209 -30.64 11.67 -4.41
N PRO A 210 -29.96 11.80 -5.56
CA PRO A 210 -30.62 12.23 -6.78
C PRO A 210 -31.74 11.26 -7.14
N GLN A 211 -32.88 11.82 -7.59
CA GLN A 211 -34.09 11.05 -7.90
C GLN A 211 -33.94 10.21 -9.17
N GLU A 212 -33.14 10.67 -10.12
CA GLU A 212 -32.90 9.99 -11.39
C GLU A 212 -31.48 9.42 -11.43
N ARG A 213 -31.38 8.11 -11.68
CA ARG A 213 -30.12 7.45 -12.00
C ARG A 213 -30.07 7.31 -13.51
N HIS A 214 -29.20 8.06 -14.16
CA HIS A 214 -28.88 7.81 -15.55
C HIS A 214 -27.90 6.64 -15.62
N GLU A 215 -28.26 5.57 -16.32
CA GLU A 215 -27.28 4.59 -16.76
C GLU A 215 -26.29 5.31 -17.67
N GLN A 216 -25.03 5.39 -17.24
CA GLN A 216 -23.97 6.01 -18.02
C GLN A 216 -23.13 4.93 -18.70
N GLU A 217 -22.84 5.14 -19.98
CA GLU A 217 -22.04 4.22 -20.79
C GLU A 217 -20.58 4.16 -20.31
N ASP A 218 -20.05 5.29 -19.83
CA ASP A 218 -18.72 5.40 -19.24
C ASP A 218 -18.81 5.58 -17.71
N PRO A 219 -18.48 4.55 -16.90
CA PRO A 219 -18.51 4.64 -15.46
C PRO A 219 -17.38 5.52 -14.87
N ILE A 220 -16.38 5.94 -15.66
CA ILE A 220 -15.23 6.75 -15.19
C ILE A 220 -15.48 8.25 -15.36
N ALA A 221 -16.14 8.67 -16.45
CA ALA A 221 -16.41 10.08 -16.74
C ALA A 221 -17.03 10.87 -15.56
N PRO A 222 -18.01 10.35 -14.79
CA PRO A 222 -18.59 11.05 -13.66
C PRO A 222 -17.59 11.28 -12.51
N TRP A 223 -16.67 10.32 -12.32
CA TRP A 223 -15.60 10.47 -11.33
C TRP A 223 -14.63 11.56 -11.74
N LEU A 224 -14.25 11.63 -13.02
CA LEU A 224 -13.33 12.66 -13.50
C LEU A 224 -13.96 14.06 -13.44
N ASP A 225 -15.24 14.20 -13.82
CA ASP A 225 -15.99 15.45 -13.66
C ASP A 225 -16.04 15.89 -12.19
N LEU A 226 -16.34 14.97 -11.27
CA LEU A 226 -16.34 15.28 -9.84
C LEU A 226 -14.93 15.65 -9.34
N LEU A 227 -13.92 14.81 -9.58
CA LEU A 227 -12.59 14.97 -9.02
C LEU A 227 -11.89 16.21 -9.58
N ILE A 228 -11.92 16.41 -10.89
CA ILE A 228 -11.20 17.51 -11.55
C ILE A 228 -12.07 18.76 -11.61
N GLY A 229 -13.32 18.64 -12.05
CA GLY A 229 -14.23 19.75 -12.28
C GLY A 229 -14.73 20.39 -10.98
N LYS A 230 -15.25 19.57 -10.06
CA LYS A 230 -15.89 20.08 -8.83
C LYS A 230 -14.95 20.12 -7.62
N LEU A 231 -14.15 19.07 -7.41
CA LEU A 231 -13.21 18.97 -6.29
C LEU A 231 -11.83 19.55 -6.60
N GLN A 232 -11.59 20.00 -7.84
CA GLN A 232 -10.39 20.74 -8.25
C GLN A 232 -9.06 19.98 -8.01
N PHE A 233 -9.07 18.66 -8.11
CA PHE A 233 -7.83 17.90 -8.23
C PHE A 233 -7.15 18.26 -9.56
N GLN A 234 -5.83 18.43 -9.52
CA GLN A 234 -5.03 18.81 -10.69
C GLN A 234 -4.86 17.63 -11.64
N ALA A 235 -4.74 16.42 -11.09
CA ALA A 235 -4.57 15.17 -11.81
C ALA A 235 -5.15 14.00 -10.99
N VAL A 236 -5.44 12.90 -11.69
CA VAL A 236 -5.81 11.62 -11.09
C VAL A 236 -4.78 10.58 -11.52
N TYR A 237 -4.20 9.85 -10.56
CA TYR A 237 -3.25 8.77 -10.84
C TYR A 237 -3.91 7.42 -10.58
N LEU A 238 -4.01 6.59 -11.62
CA LEU A 238 -4.44 5.21 -11.49
C LEU A 238 -3.23 4.32 -11.17
N LEU A 239 -3.12 3.92 -9.91
CA LEU A 239 -1.98 3.15 -9.39
C LEU A 239 -2.26 1.66 -9.57
N LEU A 240 -1.80 1.09 -10.67
CA LEU A 240 -2.05 -0.30 -11.04
C LEU A 240 -0.97 -1.22 -10.48
N ASP A 241 -1.37 -2.15 -9.60
CA ASP A 241 -0.47 -3.12 -8.97
C ASP A 241 -1.16 -4.50 -8.82
N GLY A 242 -0.38 -5.52 -8.44
CA GLY A 242 -0.89 -6.85 -8.09
C GLY A 242 -1.18 -7.76 -9.29
N VAL A 243 -0.69 -7.45 -10.48
CA VAL A 243 -0.88 -8.31 -11.66
C VAL A 243 -0.21 -9.68 -11.50
N ASP A 244 0.85 -9.77 -10.70
CA ASP A 244 1.61 -11.00 -10.38
C ASP A 244 1.11 -11.73 -9.13
N ALA A 245 -0.03 -11.32 -8.56
CA ALA A 245 -0.60 -11.94 -7.36
C ALA A 245 -1.42 -13.22 -7.65
N TYR A 246 -1.70 -13.53 -8.93
CA TYR A 246 -2.59 -14.61 -9.33
C TYR A 246 -1.82 -15.81 -9.92
N PRO A 247 -2.23 -17.06 -9.65
CA PRO A 247 -1.62 -18.25 -10.25
C PRO A 247 -1.56 -18.21 -11.78
N GLU A 248 -2.58 -17.62 -12.42
CA GLU A 248 -2.73 -17.53 -13.87
C GLU A 248 -1.72 -16.58 -14.54
N THR A 249 -1.16 -15.64 -13.77
CA THR A 249 -0.33 -14.53 -14.26
C THR A 249 1.08 -14.53 -13.70
N ILE A 250 1.30 -15.04 -12.48
CA ILE A 250 2.59 -14.99 -11.78
C ILE A 250 3.75 -15.60 -12.58
N ALA A 251 3.47 -16.65 -13.36
CA ALA A 251 4.44 -17.35 -14.20
C ALA A 251 4.17 -17.18 -15.70
N ASN A 252 3.21 -16.32 -16.08
CA ASN A 252 2.80 -16.14 -17.47
C ASN A 252 2.58 -14.64 -17.78
N PRO A 253 3.65 -13.94 -18.19
CA PRO A 253 3.59 -12.50 -18.44
C PRO A 253 2.72 -12.14 -19.67
N GLU A 254 2.49 -13.08 -20.60
CA GLU A 254 1.55 -12.91 -21.70
C GLU A 254 0.10 -12.87 -21.22
N ASN A 255 -0.29 -13.76 -20.31
CA ASN A 255 -1.59 -13.73 -19.66
C ASN A 255 -1.78 -12.44 -18.86
N ALA A 256 -0.76 -12.05 -18.09
CA ALA A 256 -0.76 -10.77 -17.37
C ALA A 256 -1.00 -9.59 -18.32
N LEU A 257 -0.29 -9.54 -19.45
CA LEU A 257 -0.50 -8.49 -20.45
C LEU A 257 -1.89 -8.55 -21.10
N ALA A 258 -2.41 -9.74 -21.37
CA ALA A 258 -3.75 -9.91 -21.94
C ALA A 258 -4.84 -9.38 -20.99
N LEU A 259 -4.67 -9.57 -19.67
CA LEU A 259 -5.58 -9.01 -18.67
C LEU A 259 -5.53 -7.49 -18.63
N LEU A 260 -4.34 -6.90 -18.74
CA LEU A 260 -4.14 -5.44 -18.65
C LEU A 260 -4.41 -4.70 -19.96
N ARG A 261 -4.37 -5.40 -21.10
CA ARG A 261 -4.48 -4.80 -22.44
C ARG A 261 -5.69 -3.86 -22.59
N PRO A 262 -6.94 -4.25 -22.24
CA PRO A 262 -8.08 -3.37 -22.44
C PRO A 262 -7.94 -2.04 -21.67
N LEU A 263 -7.28 -2.07 -20.52
CA LEU A 263 -7.03 -0.89 -19.71
C LEU A 263 -5.94 0.01 -20.32
N LEU A 264 -4.84 -0.59 -20.75
CA LEU A 264 -3.71 0.14 -21.35
C LEU A 264 -4.11 0.79 -22.69
N GLU A 265 -5.04 0.18 -23.43
CA GLU A 265 -5.61 0.75 -24.65
C GLU A 265 -6.42 2.04 -24.36
N GLN A 266 -6.97 2.22 -23.14
CA GLN A 266 -7.65 3.46 -22.74
C GLN A 266 -6.70 4.56 -22.27
N ALA A 267 -5.45 4.22 -21.91
CA ALA A 267 -4.55 5.11 -21.20
C ALA A 267 -4.23 6.41 -21.95
N GLU A 268 -4.16 6.37 -23.29
CA GLU A 268 -3.95 7.58 -24.10
C GLU A 268 -5.13 8.55 -24.02
N GLY A 269 -6.36 8.05 -24.15
CA GLY A 269 -7.58 8.86 -24.06
C GLY A 269 -7.80 9.43 -22.65
N TRP A 270 -7.42 8.68 -21.62
CA TRP A 270 -7.47 9.15 -20.23
C TRP A 270 -6.47 10.25 -19.92
N ARG A 271 -5.32 10.25 -20.59
CA ARG A 271 -4.31 11.30 -20.43
C ARG A 271 -4.89 12.69 -20.74
N GLU A 272 -5.70 12.80 -21.79
CA GLU A 272 -6.37 14.06 -22.17
C GLU A 272 -7.36 14.55 -21.10
N GLN A 273 -7.90 13.62 -20.32
CA GLN A 273 -8.79 13.87 -19.18
C GLN A 273 -8.03 14.00 -17.85
N ARG A 274 -6.70 14.09 -17.88
CA ARG A 274 -5.81 14.16 -16.70
C ARG A 274 -5.89 12.96 -15.77
N LEU A 275 -6.24 11.80 -16.31
CA LEU A 275 -6.14 10.50 -15.65
C LEU A 275 -4.90 9.77 -16.20
N PHE A 276 -3.90 9.53 -15.33
CA PHE A 276 -2.61 8.98 -15.73
C PHE A 276 -2.39 7.60 -15.10
N VAL A 277 -2.10 6.60 -15.94
CA VAL A 277 -1.83 5.24 -15.49
C VAL A 277 -0.40 5.12 -14.96
N LYS A 278 -0.26 4.60 -13.74
CA LYS A 278 1.00 4.33 -13.04
C LYS A 278 1.08 2.83 -12.78
N ALA A 279 1.69 2.09 -13.70
CA ALA A 279 1.68 0.62 -13.66
C ALA A 279 2.95 0.07 -12.98
N PHE A 280 2.76 -0.76 -11.96
CA PHE A 280 3.82 -1.43 -11.21
C PHE A 280 3.86 -2.91 -11.63
N LEU A 281 4.75 -3.26 -12.56
CA LEU A 281 4.72 -4.54 -13.28
C LEU A 281 5.99 -5.38 -13.04
N PRO A 282 5.89 -6.72 -13.10
CA PRO A 282 7.06 -7.60 -13.12
C PRO A 282 8.01 -7.31 -14.28
N THR A 283 9.32 -7.47 -14.06
CA THR A 283 10.36 -7.24 -15.08
C THR A 283 10.14 -8.07 -16.35
N GLU A 284 9.60 -9.27 -16.20
CA GLU A 284 9.30 -10.22 -17.28
C GLU A 284 8.29 -9.64 -18.28
N MET A 285 7.43 -8.72 -17.85
CA MET A 285 6.43 -8.07 -18.72
C MET A 285 7.03 -6.95 -19.58
N LYS A 286 8.23 -6.43 -19.25
CA LYS A 286 8.78 -5.21 -19.87
C LYS A 286 8.79 -5.27 -21.39
N THR A 287 9.45 -6.28 -21.97
CA THR A 287 9.58 -6.41 -23.42
C THR A 287 8.23 -6.60 -24.11
N LEU A 288 7.29 -7.29 -23.45
CA LEU A 288 5.95 -7.53 -23.99
C LEU A 288 5.13 -6.22 -24.04
N VAL A 289 5.18 -5.43 -22.96
CA VAL A 289 4.50 -4.13 -22.87
C VAL A 289 5.11 -3.14 -23.87
N GLU A 290 6.45 -3.07 -23.96
CA GLU A 290 7.14 -2.21 -24.93
C GLU A 290 6.77 -2.53 -26.38
N ARG A 291 6.65 -3.81 -26.71
CA ARG A 291 6.23 -4.25 -28.04
C ARG A 291 4.75 -3.96 -28.31
N ALA A 292 3.88 -4.15 -27.33
CA ALA A 292 2.44 -3.97 -27.49
C ALA A 292 2.02 -2.49 -27.49
N PHE A 293 2.73 -1.65 -26.72
CA PHE A 293 2.40 -0.25 -26.48
C PHE A 293 3.64 0.66 -26.62
N PRO A 294 4.25 0.75 -27.82
CA PRO A 294 5.49 1.50 -28.01
C PRO A 294 5.35 3.01 -27.74
N LEU A 295 4.15 3.57 -27.94
CA LEU A 295 3.88 4.99 -27.69
C LEU A 295 3.79 5.32 -26.19
N LEU A 296 3.32 4.37 -25.38
CA LEU A 296 3.23 4.54 -23.92
C LEU A 296 4.58 4.32 -23.22
N THR A 297 5.47 3.54 -23.85
CA THR A 297 6.74 3.08 -23.26
C THR A 297 7.96 3.85 -23.77
N SER A 298 7.81 5.15 -23.97
CA SER A 298 8.97 6.02 -24.20
C SER A 298 9.97 5.91 -23.05
N ARG A 299 11.26 6.20 -23.32
CA ARG A 299 12.34 6.03 -22.32
C ARG A 299 12.06 6.77 -21.00
N ASP A 300 11.37 7.91 -21.06
CA ASP A 300 11.05 8.72 -19.88
C ASP A 300 9.85 8.17 -19.08
N ASN A 301 9.06 7.28 -19.68
CA ASN A 301 7.90 6.65 -19.05
C ASN A 301 8.22 5.28 -18.45
N VAL A 302 9.43 4.76 -18.66
CA VAL A 302 9.85 3.43 -18.17
C VAL A 302 10.89 3.59 -17.08
N VAL A 303 10.53 3.11 -15.89
CA VAL A 303 11.41 3.05 -14.71
C VAL A 303 11.72 1.60 -14.40
N ILE A 304 12.99 1.31 -14.13
CA ILE A 304 13.42 0.02 -13.59
C ILE A 304 13.95 0.28 -12.19
N ILE A 305 13.46 -0.47 -11.20
CA ILE A 305 14.03 -0.40 -9.85
C ILE A 305 15.28 -1.27 -9.81
N GLU A 306 16.41 -0.65 -9.47
CA GLU A 306 17.65 -1.35 -9.17
C GLU A 306 18.05 -1.01 -7.73
N TRP A 307 18.15 -2.03 -6.88
CA TRP A 307 18.53 -1.84 -5.49
C TRP A 307 20.04 -1.87 -5.34
N SER A 308 20.62 -0.72 -5.02
CA SER A 308 22.01 -0.66 -4.57
C SER A 308 22.16 -1.25 -3.17
N ARG A 309 23.38 -1.68 -2.83
CA ARG A 309 23.68 -2.12 -1.46
C ARG A 309 23.41 -1.02 -0.43
N ASP A 310 23.67 0.24 -0.78
CA ASP A 310 23.45 1.36 0.13
C ASP A 310 21.95 1.60 0.37
N SER A 311 21.12 1.45 -0.67
CA SER A 311 19.66 1.53 -0.55
C SER A 311 19.08 0.39 0.30
N LEU A 312 19.65 -0.81 0.22
CA LEU A 312 19.24 -1.96 1.06
C LEU A 312 19.72 -1.81 2.52
N LEU A 313 20.89 -1.23 2.74
CA LEU A 313 21.36 -0.86 4.08
C LEU A 313 20.43 0.19 4.70
N GLU A 314 20.06 1.20 3.94
CA GLU A 314 19.12 2.24 4.37
C GLU A 314 17.75 1.62 4.70
N LEU A 315 17.25 0.69 3.89
CA LEU A 315 16.01 -0.04 4.16
C LEU A 315 16.05 -0.74 5.53
N LEU A 316 17.12 -1.49 5.82
CA LEU A 316 17.30 -2.16 7.11
C LEU A 316 17.31 -1.15 8.26
N ARG A 317 18.13 -0.10 8.14
CA ARG A 317 18.27 0.93 9.17
C ARG A 317 16.96 1.63 9.46
N ARG A 318 16.19 2.02 8.44
CA ARG A 318 14.87 2.64 8.62
C ARG A 318 13.89 1.73 9.34
N ARG A 319 13.86 0.43 9.01
CA ARG A 319 13.01 -0.55 9.70
C ARG A 319 13.40 -0.72 11.17
N VAL A 320 14.70 -0.80 11.47
CA VAL A 320 15.18 -0.84 12.87
C VAL A 320 14.89 0.48 13.59
N ALA A 321 15.03 1.63 12.91
CA ALA A 321 14.77 2.96 13.46
C ALA A 321 13.31 3.13 13.85
N ALA A 322 12.40 2.75 12.95
CA ALA A 322 10.97 2.78 13.21
C ALA A 322 10.59 1.87 14.41
N ALA A 323 11.24 0.71 14.53
CA ALA A 323 11.03 -0.22 15.65
C ALA A 323 11.62 0.21 16.99
N THR A 324 12.68 1.00 16.99
CA THR A 324 13.41 1.41 18.20
C THR A 324 13.17 2.87 18.60
N SER A 325 12.56 3.67 17.72
CA SER A 325 12.45 5.12 17.86
C SER A 325 13.82 5.81 18.01
N THR A 326 14.87 5.26 17.38
CA THR A 326 16.24 5.81 17.42
C THR A 326 16.71 6.26 16.04
N GLU A 327 17.42 7.38 15.97
CA GLU A 327 17.88 8.00 14.71
C GLU A 327 19.09 7.25 14.08
N HIS A 328 19.86 6.52 14.89
CA HIS A 328 21.06 5.79 14.45
C HIS A 328 20.89 4.27 14.58
N ALA A 329 19.74 3.78 14.16
CA ALA A 329 19.36 2.39 14.32
C ALA A 329 20.11 1.45 13.36
N SER A 330 20.59 0.32 13.87
CA SER A 330 21.32 -0.70 13.13
C SER A 330 21.17 -2.06 13.80
N LEU A 331 21.29 -3.14 13.03
CA LEU A 331 21.34 -4.50 13.60
C LEU A 331 22.55 -4.71 14.52
N ASP A 332 23.62 -3.90 14.40
CA ASP A 332 24.77 -3.93 15.32
C ASP A 332 24.37 -3.59 16.77
N MET A 333 23.28 -2.84 16.97
CA MET A 333 22.80 -2.47 18.32
C MET A 333 22.33 -3.70 19.10
N ILE A 334 21.75 -4.68 18.41
CA ILE A 334 21.22 -5.90 19.01
C ILE A 334 22.20 -7.09 18.89
N ALA A 335 23.43 -6.83 18.45
CA ALA A 335 24.47 -7.84 18.29
C ALA A 335 25.40 -7.95 19.51
N GLU A 336 26.01 -9.12 19.68
CA GLU A 336 26.98 -9.36 20.73
C GLU A 336 28.28 -8.56 20.54
N PRO A 337 29.03 -8.27 21.61
CA PRO A 337 30.32 -7.59 21.50
C PRO A 337 31.28 -8.40 20.60
N GLY A 338 31.62 -7.85 19.44
CA GLY A 338 32.51 -8.48 18.47
C GLY A 338 31.84 -8.85 17.14
N PHE A 339 30.52 -9.01 17.13
CA PHE A 339 29.76 -9.16 15.89
C PHE A 339 29.37 -7.77 15.37
N ARG A 340 30.13 -7.28 14.39
CA ARG A 340 30.03 -5.91 13.84
C ARG A 340 29.74 -5.92 12.35
N GLY A 341 29.13 -4.83 11.88
CA GLY A 341 28.76 -4.64 10.47
C GLY A 341 27.68 -5.64 10.03
N VAL A 342 26.75 -5.98 10.93
CA VAL A 342 25.71 -6.98 10.71
C VAL A 342 24.84 -6.60 9.52
N ASP A 343 24.39 -5.34 9.40
CA ASP A 343 23.60 -4.88 8.26
C ASP A 343 24.33 -5.12 6.93
N LEU A 344 25.62 -4.81 6.87
CA LEU A 344 26.46 -4.98 5.69
C LEU A 344 26.70 -6.46 5.36
N ARG A 345 26.84 -7.31 6.37
CA ARG A 345 26.96 -8.76 6.18
C ARG A 345 25.67 -9.33 5.59
N VAL A 346 24.51 -8.92 6.11
CA VAL A 346 23.19 -9.35 5.59
C VAL A 346 23.05 -8.94 4.12
N VAL A 347 23.23 -7.66 3.79
CA VAL A 347 23.07 -7.16 2.42
C VAL A 347 24.04 -7.80 1.42
N ARG A 348 25.21 -8.26 1.88
CA ARG A 348 26.18 -8.98 1.03
C ARG A 348 25.88 -10.46 0.86
N ALA A 349 25.12 -11.06 1.76
CA ALA A 349 24.88 -12.51 1.79
C ALA A 349 23.75 -12.97 0.87
N VAL A 350 22.86 -12.06 0.47
CA VAL A 350 21.67 -12.39 -0.31
C VAL A 350 21.65 -11.67 -1.65
N GLU A 351 20.74 -12.08 -2.53
CA GLU A 351 20.43 -11.30 -3.73
C GLU A 351 20.00 -9.87 -3.35
N PRO A 352 20.36 -8.86 -4.15
CA PRO A 352 20.12 -7.46 -3.82
C PRO A 352 18.64 -7.09 -4.04
N LEU A 353 17.75 -7.73 -3.29
CA LEU A 353 16.30 -7.52 -3.32
C LEU A 353 15.81 -7.27 -1.89
N PRO A 354 14.92 -6.28 -1.68
CA PRO A 354 14.33 -6.00 -0.38
C PRO A 354 13.77 -7.25 0.30
N ARG A 355 12.95 -8.03 -0.41
CA ARG A 355 12.31 -9.23 0.16
C ARG A 355 13.34 -10.24 0.68
N GLU A 356 14.44 -10.44 -0.04
CA GLU A 356 15.48 -11.40 0.32
C GLU A 356 16.25 -10.92 1.57
N VAL A 357 16.60 -9.63 1.62
CA VAL A 357 17.24 -8.99 2.77
C VAL A 357 16.36 -9.08 4.02
N LEU A 358 15.06 -8.80 3.89
CA LEU A 358 14.11 -8.87 5.00
C LEU A 358 13.89 -10.32 5.47
N ALA A 359 13.73 -11.26 4.54
CA ALA A 359 13.56 -12.67 4.86
C ALA A 359 14.78 -13.25 5.59
N PHE A 360 15.99 -12.92 5.13
CA PHE A 360 17.23 -13.32 5.79
C PHE A 360 17.35 -12.72 7.18
N THR A 361 17.08 -11.43 7.34
CA THR A 361 17.12 -10.75 8.65
C THR A 361 16.13 -11.37 9.63
N ARG A 362 14.90 -11.62 9.18
CA ARG A 362 13.87 -12.33 9.96
C ARG A 362 14.34 -13.72 10.38
N ARG A 363 14.98 -14.47 9.48
CA ARG A 363 15.52 -15.80 9.79
C ARG A 363 16.63 -15.72 10.83
N MET A 364 17.51 -14.73 10.73
CA MET A 364 18.58 -14.49 11.70
C MET A 364 18.01 -14.18 13.09
N LEU A 365 17.00 -13.31 13.18
CA LEU A 365 16.30 -13.00 14.45
C LEU A 365 15.58 -14.23 15.02
N TYR A 366 15.01 -15.08 14.17
CA TYR A 366 14.41 -16.34 14.61
C TYR A 366 15.45 -17.30 15.21
N SER A 367 16.60 -17.47 14.55
CA SER A 367 17.72 -18.30 15.06
C SER A 367 18.22 -17.80 16.41
N MET A 368 18.35 -16.47 16.56
CA MET A 368 18.71 -15.85 17.83
C MET A 368 17.71 -16.18 18.94
N ARG A 369 16.40 -16.02 18.67
CA ARG A 369 15.34 -16.34 19.65
C ARG A 369 15.35 -17.82 20.04
N GLN A 370 15.63 -18.73 19.11
CA GLN A 370 15.75 -20.17 19.41
C GLN A 370 16.98 -20.48 20.28
N ARG A 371 18.11 -19.83 20.01
CA ARG A 371 19.38 -20.08 20.71
C ARG A 371 19.43 -19.45 22.10
N ALA A 372 19.00 -18.20 22.22
CA ALA A 372 19.24 -17.36 23.40
C ALA A 372 17.97 -16.75 24.02
N GLY A 373 16.78 -17.09 23.48
CA GLY A 373 15.51 -16.56 23.96
C GLY A 373 15.23 -15.12 23.53
N ALA A 374 14.20 -14.51 24.12
CA ALA A 374 13.75 -13.16 23.76
C ALA A 374 14.81 -12.08 24.02
N SER A 375 15.60 -12.22 25.09
CA SER A 375 16.66 -11.29 25.50
C SER A 375 18.04 -11.60 24.89
N GLY A 376 18.10 -12.51 23.92
CA GLY A 376 19.33 -12.86 23.23
C GLY A 376 19.90 -11.69 22.42
N LYS A 377 21.19 -11.76 22.12
CA LYS A 377 21.86 -10.88 21.15
C LYS A 377 22.23 -11.66 19.91
N LEU A 378 22.20 -11.00 18.76
CA LEU A 378 22.67 -11.57 17.49
C LEU A 378 24.14 -11.99 17.61
N SER A 379 24.44 -13.22 17.21
CA SER A 379 25.80 -13.75 17.17
C SER A 379 26.16 -14.26 15.76
N PRO A 380 27.44 -14.54 15.48
CA PRO A 380 27.85 -15.19 14.24
C PRO A 380 27.09 -16.49 13.96
N GLU A 381 26.77 -17.29 14.99
CA GLU A 381 26.03 -18.54 14.81
C GLU A 381 24.63 -18.35 14.22
N ASP A 382 23.94 -17.25 14.56
CA ASP A 382 22.61 -16.95 14.03
C ASP A 382 22.67 -16.57 12.55
N PHE A 383 23.69 -15.81 12.18
CA PHE A 383 23.96 -15.42 10.81
C PHE A 383 24.31 -16.64 9.96
N GLU A 384 25.20 -17.50 10.43
CA GLU A 384 25.57 -18.75 9.76
C GLU A 384 24.36 -19.70 9.63
N ALA A 385 23.49 -19.74 10.64
CA ALA A 385 22.24 -20.51 10.57
C ALA A 385 21.27 -19.94 9.52
N ALA A 386 21.16 -18.61 9.40
CA ALA A 386 20.37 -17.97 8.37
C ALA A 386 20.96 -18.18 6.97
N LEU A 387 22.28 -18.13 6.83
CA LEU A 387 22.99 -18.38 5.58
C LEU A 387 22.75 -19.79 5.06
N ARG A 388 22.94 -20.82 5.89
CA ARG A 388 22.65 -22.21 5.52
C ARG A 388 21.19 -22.41 5.09
N TRP A 389 20.26 -21.76 5.79
CA TRP A 389 18.84 -21.79 5.42
C TRP A 389 18.62 -21.16 4.04
N TYR A 390 19.22 -19.98 3.79
CA TYR A 390 19.08 -19.24 2.55
C TYR A 390 19.60 -20.02 1.34
N GLU A 391 20.79 -20.61 1.46
CA GLU A 391 21.39 -21.45 0.43
C GLU A 391 20.51 -22.66 0.11
N THR A 392 19.95 -23.31 1.14
CA THR A 392 19.06 -24.46 0.97
C THR A 392 17.73 -24.08 0.30
N ASP A 393 17.15 -22.93 0.67
CA ASP A 393 15.88 -22.45 0.11
C ASP A 393 16.04 -22.02 -1.35
N ARG A 394 17.14 -21.32 -1.67
CA ARG A 394 17.44 -20.91 -3.04
C ARG A 394 17.61 -22.11 -3.97
N HIS A 395 18.26 -23.18 -3.52
CA HIS A 395 18.35 -24.42 -4.29
C HIS A 395 17.00 -25.07 -4.60
N LYS A 396 15.95 -24.81 -3.80
CA LYS A 396 14.59 -25.29 -4.09
C LYS A 396 13.83 -24.38 -5.07
N LYS A 397 14.20 -23.11 -5.14
CA LYS A 397 13.57 -22.11 -6.03
C LYS A 397 14.17 -22.07 -7.43
N GLN A 398 15.34 -22.69 -7.65
CA GLN A 398 15.92 -22.88 -8.97
C GLN A 398 15.38 -24.20 -9.56
N PRO A 399 14.46 -24.16 -10.55
CA PRO A 399 13.97 -25.36 -11.22
C PRO A 399 15.06 -26.09 -12.03
#